data_AF-A0A9D4AV53-F1
#
_entry.id   AF-A0A9D4AV53-F1
#
_cell.length_a   1.000
_cell.length_b   1.000
_cell.length_c   1.000
_cell.angle_alpha   90.00
_cell.angle_beta   90.00
_cell.angle_gamma   90.00
#
_symmetry.space_group_name_H-M   'P 1'
#
loop_
_entity.id
_entity.type
_entity.pdbx_description
1 polymer ?
#
loop_
_entity_poly.entity_id
_entity_poly.type
_entity_poly.pdbx_seq_one_letter_code
_entity_poly.pdbx_strand_id
1 'polypeptide(L)'
;MVFQDIEYPGYHDFRAEAFLHQEKKQECLKKAEAACRMGMKPVAAFYAQQGRLHEQKMKEANHAAAVQIFEKVNASLLPENVLDLHGLHVDEAINHLSRVLQEKSHEYKQTGGKPYLCVITGRGNHSQGGVARIKPAAIKYLTSHNFRFTEIKPGCLKVMLK
;
A
#
# COMPACT_ATOMS: atom_id res chain seq x y z
N MET A 1 14.00 21.20 -10.04
CA MET A 1 13.20 20.05 -10.52
C MET A 1 12.00 19.91 -9.60
N VAL A 2 10.83 20.27 -10.12
CA VAL A 2 9.59 20.55 -9.39
C VAL A 2 8.92 19.21 -9.05
N PHE A 3 8.97 18.80 -7.78
CA PHE A 3 8.22 17.65 -7.23
C PHE A 3 7.12 18.14 -6.27
N GLN A 4 6.77 19.42 -6.35
CA GLN A 4 5.64 20.01 -5.64
C GLN A 4 4.52 20.12 -6.67
N ASP A 5 3.31 19.69 -6.27
CA ASP A 5 2.06 19.78 -7.04
C ASP A 5 1.73 18.58 -7.96
N ILE A 6 2.02 17.35 -7.50
CA ILE A 6 1.22 16.21 -7.97
C ILE A 6 -0.09 16.24 -7.18
N GLU A 7 -1.16 16.74 -7.79
CA GLU A 7 -2.52 16.51 -7.33
C GLU A 7 -2.78 15.01 -7.38
N TYR A 8 -2.72 14.37 -6.22
CA TYR A 8 -3.09 12.97 -6.11
C TYR A 8 -4.62 12.88 -6.22
N PRO A 9 -5.16 12.10 -7.17
CA PRO A 9 -6.57 11.78 -7.17
C PRO A 9 -6.96 11.24 -5.78
N GLY A 10 -8.13 11.65 -5.28
CA GLY A 10 -8.50 11.46 -3.88
C GLY A 10 -8.25 10.01 -3.45
N TYR A 11 -7.38 9.81 -2.44
CA TYR A 11 -7.10 8.49 -1.85
C TYR A 11 -8.38 7.71 -1.52
N HIS A 12 -9.45 8.44 -1.16
CA HIS A 12 -10.76 7.89 -0.87
C HIS A 12 -11.52 7.36 -2.10
N ASP A 13 -11.26 7.89 -3.30
CA ASP A 13 -11.99 7.50 -4.51
C ASP A 13 -11.66 6.05 -4.91
N PHE A 14 -10.38 5.68 -4.88
CA PHE A 14 -9.96 4.33 -5.25
C PHE A 14 -10.41 3.26 -4.26
N ARG A 15 -10.53 3.62 -2.96
CA ARG A 15 -10.84 2.67 -1.88
C ARG A 15 -12.29 2.74 -1.41
N ALA A 16 -13.15 3.49 -2.09
CA ALA A 16 -14.56 3.65 -1.72
C ALA A 16 -15.29 2.31 -1.54
N GLU A 17 -15.09 1.36 -2.47
CA GLU A 17 -15.69 0.02 -2.38
C GLU A 17 -15.16 -0.79 -1.19
N ALA A 18 -13.86 -0.69 -0.89
CA ALA A 18 -13.28 -1.34 0.27
C ALA A 18 -13.86 -0.77 1.58
N PHE A 19 -14.05 0.55 1.66
CA PHE A 19 -14.69 1.18 2.82
C PHE A 19 -16.13 0.74 2.99
N LEU A 20 -16.90 0.66 1.90
CA LEU A 20 -18.28 0.13 1.95
C LEU A 20 -18.33 -1.29 2.52
N HIS A 21 -17.40 -2.16 2.12
CA HIS A 21 -17.31 -3.51 2.66
C HIS A 21 -16.81 -3.55 4.11
N GLN A 22 -15.95 -2.61 4.51
CA GLN A 22 -15.54 -2.44 5.90
C GLN A 22 -16.74 -2.09 6.79
N GLU A 23 -17.60 -1.16 6.38
CA GLU A 23 -18.81 -0.78 7.12
C GLU A 23 -19.77 -1.96 7.27
N LYS A 24 -20.04 -2.68 6.17
CA LYS A 24 -20.90 -3.89 6.18
C LYS A 24 -20.32 -5.00 7.07
N LYS A 25 -19.00 -5.19 7.07
CA LYS A 25 -18.32 -6.12 7.97
C LYS A 25 -18.56 -5.73 9.43
N GLN A 26 -18.37 -4.45 9.79
CA GLN A 26 -18.59 -3.96 11.16
C GLN A 26 -20.04 -4.14 11.60
N GLU A 27 -21.00 -3.89 10.71
CA GLU A 27 -22.41 -4.13 10.99
C GLU A 27 -22.70 -5.61 11.25
N CYS A 28 -22.14 -6.52 10.45
CA CYS A 28 -22.26 -7.96 10.65
C CYS A 28 -21.68 -8.40 12.00
N LEU A 29 -20.53 -7.86 12.39
CA LEU A 29 -19.91 -8.17 13.69
C LEU A 29 -20.80 -7.72 14.86
N LYS A 30 -21.33 -6.48 14.81
CA LYS A 30 -22.27 -5.97 15.82
C LYS A 30 -23.50 -6.86 15.95
N LYS A 31 -24.07 -7.31 14.82
CA LYS A 31 -25.24 -8.20 14.79
C LYS A 31 -24.91 -9.60 15.33
N ALA A 32 -23.75 -10.15 14.99
CA ALA A 32 -23.28 -11.44 15.51
C ALA A 32 -23.08 -11.41 17.03
N GLU A 33 -22.45 -10.34 17.54
CA GLU A 33 -22.24 -10.14 18.98
C GLU A 33 -23.57 -10.01 19.74
N ALA A 34 -24.54 -9.27 19.20
CA ALA A 34 -25.86 -9.15 19.80
C ALA A 34 -26.59 -10.50 19.85
N ALA A 35 -26.59 -11.25 18.74
CA ALA A 35 -27.19 -12.58 18.70
C ALA A 35 -26.52 -13.58 19.66
N CYS A 36 -25.20 -13.48 19.83
CA CYS A 36 -24.45 -14.29 20.79
C CYS A 36 -24.89 -13.99 22.23
N ARG A 37 -25.03 -12.70 22.60
CA ARG A 37 -25.52 -12.28 23.92
C ARG A 37 -26.95 -12.76 24.20
N MET A 38 -27.76 -12.91 23.17
CA MET A 38 -29.14 -13.42 23.27
C MET A 38 -29.23 -14.97 23.22
N GLY A 39 -28.10 -15.68 23.14
CA GLY A 39 -28.08 -17.14 23.02
C GLY A 39 -28.52 -17.69 21.66
N MET A 40 -28.75 -16.83 20.67
CA MET A 40 -29.23 -17.19 19.33
C MET A 40 -28.07 -17.67 18.44
N LYS A 41 -27.52 -18.85 18.74
CA LYS A 41 -26.33 -19.40 18.07
C LYS A 41 -26.41 -19.45 16.53
N PRO A 42 -27.53 -19.91 15.90
CA PRO A 42 -27.62 -19.94 14.44
C PRO A 42 -27.57 -18.54 13.80
N VAL A 43 -28.20 -17.56 14.43
CA VAL A 43 -28.21 -16.16 13.97
C VAL A 43 -26.82 -15.53 14.09
N ALA A 44 -26.13 -15.80 15.20
CA ALA A 44 -24.76 -15.35 15.39
C ALA A 44 -23.82 -15.95 14.32
N ALA A 45 -23.95 -17.24 14.03
CA ALA A 45 -23.17 -17.91 12.99
C ALA A 45 -23.43 -17.33 11.58
N PHE A 46 -24.69 -17.03 11.26
CA PHE A 46 -25.06 -16.39 10.00
C PHE A 46 -24.36 -15.04 9.81
N TYR A 47 -24.45 -14.15 10.81
CA TYR A 47 -23.81 -12.84 10.71
C TYR A 47 -22.28 -12.93 10.72
N ALA A 48 -21.70 -13.88 11.45
CA ALA A 48 -20.26 -14.15 11.37
C ALA A 48 -19.83 -14.57 9.95
N GLN A 49 -20.62 -15.39 9.26
CA GLN A 49 -20.36 -15.77 7.87
C GLN A 49 -20.48 -14.58 6.91
N GLN A 50 -21.50 -13.74 7.06
CA GLN A 50 -21.62 -12.51 6.26
C GLN A 50 -20.45 -11.55 6.52
N GLY A 51 -19.99 -11.43 7.76
CA GLY A 51 -18.79 -10.66 8.12
C GLY A 51 -17.54 -11.15 7.41
N ARG A 52 -17.31 -12.48 7.33
CA ARG A 52 -16.20 -13.07 6.57
C ARG A 52 -16.30 -12.80 5.07
N LEU A 53 -17.51 -12.84 4.50
CA LEU A 53 -17.73 -12.52 3.10
C LEU A 53 -17.40 -11.06 2.79
N HIS A 54 -17.80 -10.12 3.63
CA HIS A 54 -17.44 -8.72 3.47
C HIS A 54 -15.95 -8.45 3.70
N GLU A 55 -15.29 -9.20 4.59
CA GLU A 55 -13.84 -9.15 4.71
C GLU A 55 -13.13 -9.57 3.42
N GLN A 56 -13.59 -10.63 2.76
CA GLN A 56 -13.02 -11.08 1.50
C GLN A 56 -13.20 -10.02 0.41
N LYS A 57 -14.42 -9.49 0.24
CA LYS A 57 -14.69 -8.42 -0.74
C LYS A 57 -13.89 -7.15 -0.46
N MET A 58 -13.72 -6.78 0.81
CA MET A 58 -12.88 -5.64 1.21
C MET A 58 -11.41 -5.85 0.79
N LYS A 59 -10.87 -7.07 0.95
CA LYS A 59 -9.50 -7.39 0.52
C LYS A 59 -9.35 -7.30 -1.00
N GLU A 60 -10.31 -7.84 -1.74
CA GLU A 60 -10.35 -7.77 -3.22
C GLU A 60 -10.41 -6.32 -3.72
N ALA A 61 -11.33 -5.52 -3.17
CA ALA A 61 -11.45 -4.11 -3.51
C ALA A 61 -10.18 -3.32 -3.15
N ASN A 62 -9.58 -3.58 -1.99
CA ASN A 62 -8.30 -2.95 -1.62
C ASN A 62 -7.16 -3.33 -2.56
N HIS A 63 -7.11 -4.59 -3.01
CA HIS A 63 -6.11 -5.04 -3.97
C HIS A 63 -6.30 -4.36 -5.33
N ALA A 64 -7.52 -4.33 -5.85
CA ALA A 64 -7.84 -3.64 -7.11
C ALA A 64 -7.50 -2.14 -7.04
N ALA A 65 -7.79 -1.50 -5.91
CA ALA A 65 -7.41 -0.10 -5.67
C ALA A 65 -5.90 0.10 -5.66
N ALA A 66 -5.16 -0.79 -4.99
CA ALA A 66 -3.70 -0.72 -4.90
C ALA A 66 -3.03 -0.81 -6.27
N VAL A 67 -3.51 -1.72 -7.13
CA VAL A 67 -3.02 -1.85 -8.51
C VAL A 67 -3.25 -0.56 -9.29
N GLN A 68 -4.47 -0.01 -9.26
CA GLN A 68 -4.80 1.24 -9.97
C GLN A 68 -3.98 2.43 -9.47
N ILE A 69 -3.83 2.58 -8.14
CA ILE A 69 -2.99 3.64 -7.54
C ILE A 69 -1.56 3.48 -8.04
N PHE A 70 -0.99 2.28 -7.94
CA PHE A 70 0.38 2.01 -8.34
C PHE A 70 0.61 2.35 -9.81
N GLU A 71 -0.20 1.79 -10.71
CA GLU A 71 -0.05 1.96 -12.16
C GLU A 71 -0.18 3.44 -12.56
N LYS A 72 -1.24 4.12 -12.08
CA LYS A 72 -1.50 5.51 -12.44
C LYS A 72 -0.37 6.44 -11.99
N VAL A 73 0.13 6.25 -10.76
CA VAL A 73 1.19 7.11 -10.20
C VAL A 73 2.53 6.81 -10.86
N ASN A 74 2.84 5.53 -11.09
CA ASN A 74 4.19 5.11 -11.46
C ASN A 74 4.44 5.05 -12.97
N ALA A 75 3.41 5.17 -13.82
CA ALA A 75 3.53 5.07 -15.28
C ALA A 75 4.61 5.99 -15.87
N SER A 76 4.70 7.25 -15.40
CA SER A 76 5.70 8.22 -15.85
C SER A 76 6.94 8.29 -14.95
N LEU A 77 6.90 7.68 -13.76
CA LEU A 77 7.98 7.74 -12.77
C LEU A 77 9.00 6.60 -12.91
N LEU A 78 8.52 5.39 -13.19
CA LEU A 78 9.38 4.21 -13.28
C LEU A 78 10.44 4.30 -14.40
N PRO A 79 10.15 4.84 -15.60
CA PRO A 79 11.17 5.09 -16.61
C PRO A 79 12.30 6.01 -16.10
N GLU A 80 12.00 6.91 -15.17
CA GLU A 80 12.96 7.83 -14.57
C GLU A 80 13.71 7.26 -13.36
N ASN A 81 13.54 5.97 -13.05
CA ASN A 81 14.00 5.32 -11.81
C ASN A 81 13.46 6.04 -10.57
N VAL A 82 12.18 6.39 -10.60
CA VAL A 82 11.43 6.82 -9.44
C VAL A 82 10.29 5.84 -9.20
N LEU A 83 10.19 5.35 -7.97
CA LEU A 83 9.13 4.47 -7.49
C LEU A 83 8.38 5.22 -6.41
N ASP A 84 7.09 5.41 -6.61
CA ASP A 84 6.23 6.05 -5.63
C ASP A 84 5.23 5.05 -5.04
N LEU A 85 5.37 4.82 -3.74
CA LEU A 85 4.58 3.88 -2.95
C LEU A 85 3.54 4.58 -2.07
N HIS A 86 3.41 5.92 -2.15
CA HIS A 86 2.41 6.61 -1.35
C HIS A 86 0.99 6.09 -1.69
N GLY A 87 0.09 6.15 -0.71
CA GLY A 87 -1.31 5.71 -0.89
C GLY A 87 -1.52 4.19 -0.90
N LEU A 88 -0.45 3.40 -0.92
CA LEU A 88 -0.52 1.95 -0.74
C LEU A 88 -0.58 1.57 0.74
N HIS A 89 -1.19 0.43 1.03
CA HIS A 89 -0.99 -0.22 2.32
C HIS A 89 0.43 -0.79 2.40
N VAL A 90 0.90 -1.05 3.62
CA VAL A 90 2.28 -1.48 3.87
C VAL A 90 2.63 -2.75 3.08
N ASP A 91 1.81 -3.78 3.14
CA ASP A 91 2.10 -5.06 2.46
C ASP A 91 2.12 -4.90 0.93
N GLU A 92 1.18 -4.11 0.39
CA GLU A 92 1.12 -3.73 -1.03
C GLU A 92 2.42 -3.01 -1.43
N ALA A 93 2.82 -2.00 -0.66
CA ALA A 93 4.02 -1.20 -0.91
C ALA A 93 5.30 -2.05 -0.91
N ILE A 94 5.45 -2.98 0.04
CA ILE A 94 6.63 -3.85 0.12
C ILE A 94 6.68 -4.84 -1.05
N ASN A 95 5.53 -5.38 -1.47
CA ASN A 95 5.46 -6.25 -2.65
C ASN A 95 5.85 -5.51 -3.94
N HIS A 96 5.42 -4.26 -4.10
CA HIS A 96 5.86 -3.45 -5.24
C HIS A 96 7.34 -3.06 -5.15
N LEU A 97 7.82 -2.69 -3.95
CA LEU A 97 9.23 -2.35 -3.71
C LEU A 97 10.16 -3.50 -4.09
N SER A 98 9.86 -4.72 -3.65
CA SER A 98 10.68 -5.90 -3.92
C SER A 98 10.80 -6.18 -5.42
N ARG A 99 9.64 -6.21 -6.11
CA ARG A 99 9.55 -6.44 -7.56
C ARG A 99 10.32 -5.40 -8.36
N VAL A 100 10.07 -4.10 -8.10
CA VAL A 100 10.69 -3.01 -8.85
C VAL A 100 12.20 -2.93 -8.61
N LEU A 101 12.68 -3.21 -7.39
CA LEU A 101 14.11 -3.26 -7.12
C LEU A 101 14.79 -4.37 -7.92
N GLN A 102 14.16 -5.53 -8.05
CA GLN A 102 14.68 -6.64 -8.87
C GLN A 102 14.73 -6.25 -10.35
N GLU A 103 13.62 -5.71 -10.88
CA GLU A 103 13.52 -5.27 -12.27
C GLU A 103 14.57 -4.20 -12.60
N LYS A 104 14.69 -3.17 -11.76
CA LYS A 104 15.63 -2.07 -11.97
C LYS A 104 17.08 -2.47 -11.76
N SER A 105 17.37 -3.37 -10.82
CA SER A 105 18.73 -3.92 -10.67
C SER A 105 19.13 -4.73 -11.91
N HIS A 106 18.21 -5.52 -12.45
CA HIS A 106 18.44 -6.27 -13.67
C HIS A 106 18.64 -5.34 -14.89
N GLU A 107 17.78 -4.34 -15.06
CA GLU A 107 17.93 -3.31 -16.10
C GLU A 107 19.29 -2.61 -15.99
N TYR A 108 19.69 -2.19 -14.79
CA TYR A 108 20.97 -1.53 -14.54
C TYR A 108 22.17 -2.41 -14.95
N LYS A 109 22.15 -3.71 -14.64
CA LYS A 109 23.21 -4.64 -15.07
C LYS A 109 23.32 -4.79 -16.58
N GLN A 110 22.21 -4.69 -17.30
CA GLN A 110 22.20 -4.88 -18.75
C GLN A 110 22.56 -3.60 -19.50
N THR A 111 22.03 -2.46 -19.08
CA THR A 111 22.10 -1.21 -19.86
C THR A 111 23.04 -0.17 -19.26
N GLY A 112 23.51 -0.36 -18.02
CA GLY A 112 24.41 0.57 -17.34
C GLY A 112 23.79 1.92 -16.98
N GLY A 113 22.46 2.03 -16.98
CA GLY A 113 21.70 3.26 -16.69
C GLY A 113 21.87 3.81 -15.26
N LYS A 114 20.86 4.52 -14.74
CA LYS A 114 20.94 5.12 -13.39
C LYS A 114 21.23 4.02 -12.34
N PRO A 115 22.31 4.11 -11.54
CA PRO A 115 22.71 3.05 -10.58
C PRO A 115 21.88 3.07 -9.28
N TYR A 116 20.73 3.73 -9.30
CA TYR A 116 19.88 3.92 -8.12
C TYR A 116 18.40 4.01 -8.53
N LEU A 117 17.54 3.76 -7.53
CA LEU A 117 16.10 3.95 -7.56
C LEU A 117 15.72 4.93 -6.45
N CYS A 118 14.98 5.99 -6.78
CA CYS A 118 14.39 6.88 -5.79
C CYS A 118 13.03 6.33 -5.36
N VAL A 119 12.86 5.99 -4.08
CA VAL A 119 11.65 5.41 -3.52
C VAL A 119 10.92 6.46 -2.66
N ILE A 120 9.77 6.91 -3.11
CA ILE A 120 8.87 7.81 -2.39
C ILE A 120 7.94 6.95 -1.52
N THR A 121 7.93 7.22 -0.22
CA THR A 121 7.19 6.47 0.81
C THR A 121 6.06 7.30 1.43
N GLY A 122 5.88 8.53 0.95
CA GLY A 122 4.97 9.53 1.51
C GLY A 122 5.55 10.33 2.68
N ARG A 123 4.90 11.44 3.03
CA ARG A 123 5.32 12.35 4.11
C ARG A 123 4.70 12.04 5.48
N GLY A 124 3.75 11.09 5.55
CA GLY A 124 3.03 10.75 6.79
C GLY A 124 1.78 11.58 7.08
N ASN A 125 1.58 12.70 6.38
CA ASN A 125 0.47 13.64 6.66
C ASN A 125 -0.94 13.09 6.45
N HIS A 126 -1.12 12.01 5.66
CA HIS A 126 -2.45 11.43 5.32
C HIS A 126 -2.69 10.02 5.88
N SER A 127 -1.78 9.51 6.73
CA SER A 127 -1.95 8.20 7.36
C SER A 127 -3.01 8.28 8.46
N GLN A 128 -3.83 7.23 8.68
CA GLN A 128 -4.64 7.14 9.91
C GLN A 128 -3.73 7.28 11.14
N GLY A 129 -3.90 8.37 11.89
CA GLY A 129 -3.09 8.72 13.06
C GLY A 129 -1.77 9.45 12.77
N GLY A 130 -1.52 9.94 11.55
CA GLY A 130 -0.34 10.77 11.23
C GLY A 130 1.01 10.02 11.19
N VAL A 131 1.00 8.69 11.30
CA VAL A 131 2.22 7.87 11.31
C VAL A 131 2.53 7.33 9.92
N ALA A 132 3.63 7.77 9.30
CA ALA A 132 4.12 7.21 8.05
C ALA A 132 4.52 5.72 8.24
N ARG A 133 3.66 4.79 7.79
CA ARG A 133 3.89 3.34 8.00
C ARG A 133 4.74 2.68 6.91
N ILE A 134 4.75 3.22 5.69
CA ILE A 134 5.48 2.64 4.56
C ILE A 134 6.99 2.82 4.73
N LYS A 135 7.44 4.03 5.11
CA LYS A 135 8.87 4.33 5.30
C LYS A 135 9.59 3.33 6.22
N PRO A 136 9.15 3.08 7.46
CA PRO A 136 9.84 2.13 8.34
C PRO A 136 9.83 0.71 7.78
N ALA A 137 8.74 0.28 7.13
CA ALA A 137 8.67 -1.03 6.48
C ALA A 137 9.64 -1.14 5.30
N ALA A 138 9.74 -0.10 4.46
CA ALA A 138 10.66 -0.05 3.34
C ALA A 138 12.12 -0.10 3.82
N ILE A 139 12.47 0.68 4.85
CA ILE A 139 13.80 0.65 5.47
C ILE A 139 14.13 -0.75 6.00
N LYS A 140 13.19 -1.40 6.70
CA LYS A 140 13.35 -2.77 7.20
C LYS A 140 13.64 -3.74 6.05
N TYR A 141 12.85 -3.68 4.97
CA TYR A 141 13.04 -4.51 3.79
C TYR A 141 14.41 -4.28 3.13
N LEU A 142 14.78 -3.03 2.89
CA LEU A 142 16.05 -2.67 2.26
C LEU A 142 17.24 -3.16 3.08
N THR A 143 17.18 -2.99 4.40
CA THR A 143 18.22 -3.44 5.34
C THR A 143 18.33 -4.96 5.33
N SER A 144 17.22 -5.69 5.45
CA SER A 144 17.24 -7.16 5.48
C SER A 144 17.71 -7.78 4.16
N HIS A 145 17.60 -7.05 3.05
CA HIS A 145 18.06 -7.48 1.74
C HIS A 145 19.40 -6.84 1.33
N ASN A 146 20.13 -6.22 2.27
CA ASN A 146 21.45 -5.64 2.08
C ASN A 146 21.52 -4.57 0.97
N PHE A 147 20.48 -3.76 0.79
CA PHE A 147 20.53 -2.60 -0.08
C PHE A 147 21.18 -1.42 0.63
N ARG A 148 22.05 -0.68 -0.07
CA ARG A 148 22.54 0.61 0.42
C ARG A 148 21.53 1.69 0.07
N PHE A 149 21.17 2.53 1.02
CA PHE A 149 20.24 3.63 0.77
C PHE A 149 20.54 4.85 1.64
N THR A 150 20.09 6.01 1.19
CA THR A 150 20.14 7.28 1.93
C THR A 150 18.81 8.00 1.78
N GLU A 151 18.31 8.63 2.84
CA GLU A 151 17.16 9.53 2.71
C GLU A 151 17.63 10.88 2.19
N ILE A 152 17.16 11.27 1.00
CA ILE A 152 17.57 12.54 0.36
C ILE A 152 16.69 13.70 0.83
N LYS A 153 15.43 13.41 1.14
CA LYS A 153 14.44 14.34 1.70
C LYS A 153 13.39 13.53 2.47
N PRO A 154 12.65 14.14 3.42
CA PRO A 154 11.62 13.44 4.18
C PRO A 154 10.68 12.63 3.29
N GLY A 155 10.69 11.31 3.47
CA GLY A 155 9.84 10.37 2.73
C GLY A 155 10.38 9.91 1.38
N CYS A 156 11.63 10.23 1.01
CA CYS A 156 12.26 9.79 -0.23
C CYS A 156 13.63 9.13 0.02
N LEU A 157 13.72 7.83 -0.27
CA LEU A 157 14.92 7.02 -0.12
C LEU A 157 15.60 6.83 -1.47
N LYS A 158 16.86 7.22 -1.60
CA LYS A 158 17.69 6.84 -2.76
C LYS A 158 18.34 5.50 -2.46
N VAL A 159 17.94 4.46 -3.18
CA VAL A 159 18.40 3.08 -3.02
C VAL A 159 19.37 2.73 -4.13
N MET A 160 20.56 2.24 -3.80
CA MET A 160 21.55 1.80 -4.77
C MET A 160 21.17 0.43 -5.35
N LEU A 161 21.16 0.31 -6.68
CA LEU A 161 20.87 -0.93 -7.38
C LEU A 161 22.07 -1.88 -7.32
N LYS A 162 21.80 -3.19 -7.42
CA LYS A 162 22.79 -4.28 -7.31
C LYS A 162 23.07 -4.95 -8.64
#